data_AF-A0A958JNP8-F1
#
_entry.id   AF-A0A958JNP8-F1
#
_cell.length_a   1.000
_cell.length_b   1.000
_cell.length_c   1.000
_cell.angle_alpha   90.00
_cell.angle_beta   90.00
_cell.angle_gamma   90.00
#
_symmetry.space_group_name_H-M   'P 1'
#
loop_
_entity.id
_entity.type
_entity.pdbx_description
1 polymer ?
#
loop_
_entity_poly.entity_id
_entity_poly.type
_entity_poly.pdbx_seq_one_letter_code
_entity_poly.pdbx_strand_id
1 'polypeptide(L)'
;LPNRNGEHLIGASYEHRTEDDTLRPVENVIMLDHLKNWVPELRFPHENVVGGRVGFRTSTRDRLPIVGSLGALPDGRALYGFVGFGSRGLTSIPLLAEQLVSSLLQHPLPLPLPLQKAVSPVRFANTKRPLAE
;
A
#
# COMPACT_ATOMS: atom_id res chain seq x y z
N LEU A 1 -21.74 -4.99 -2.48
CA LEU A 1 -20.48 -4.33 -2.91
C LEU A 1 -20.75 -2.84 -3.08
N PRO A 2 -19.81 -1.94 -2.75
CA PRO A 2 -20.01 -0.51 -2.99
C PRO A 2 -20.32 -0.29 -4.47
N ASN A 3 -21.42 0.41 -4.75
CA ASN A 3 -21.88 0.70 -6.11
C ASN A 3 -21.43 2.10 -6.47
N ARG A 4 -20.85 2.27 -7.66
CA ARG A 4 -20.58 3.57 -8.25
C ARG A 4 -21.16 3.57 -9.66
N ASN A 5 -22.27 4.28 -9.86
CA ASN A 5 -22.97 4.38 -11.15
C ASN A 5 -23.36 3.03 -11.77
N GLY A 6 -23.81 2.07 -10.95
CA GLY A 6 -24.14 0.72 -11.43
C GLY A 6 -22.94 -0.24 -11.47
N GLU A 7 -21.72 0.25 -11.28
CA GLU A 7 -20.50 -0.56 -11.32
C GLU A 7 -20.03 -0.96 -9.91
N HIS A 8 -19.34 -2.09 -9.85
CA HIS A 8 -18.72 -2.61 -8.64
C HIS A 8 -17.25 -2.94 -8.92
N LEU A 9 -16.37 -2.63 -7.96
CA LEU A 9 -14.98 -3.06 -8.00
C LEU A 9 -14.83 -4.36 -7.22
N ILE A 10 -14.26 -5.36 -7.88
CA ILE A 10 -13.87 -6.64 -7.29
C ILE A 10 -12.37 -6.76 -7.45
N GLY A 11 -11.69 -7.26 -6.43
CA GLY A 11 -10.25 -7.39 -6.43
C GLY A 11 -9.71 -7.79 -5.08
N ALA A 12 -8.39 -7.91 -4.94
CA ALA A 12 -7.39 -7.74 -6.01
C ALA A 12 -6.57 -9.03 -6.13
N SER A 13 -6.01 -9.28 -7.31
CA SER A 13 -4.89 -10.20 -7.42
C SER A 13 -3.68 -9.68 -6.64
N TYR A 14 -2.75 -10.58 -6.32
CA TYR A 14 -1.53 -10.24 -5.62
C TYR A 14 -0.37 -11.04 -6.21
N GLU A 15 0.49 -10.35 -6.95
CA GLU A 15 1.70 -10.92 -7.51
C GLU A 15 2.93 -10.20 -6.96
N HIS A 16 3.95 -10.98 -6.63
CA HIS A 16 5.20 -10.46 -6.08
C HIS A 16 6.24 -10.35 -7.18
N ARG A 17 7.02 -9.26 -7.16
CA ARG A 17 8.20 -9.06 -8.04
C ARG A 17 7.87 -9.07 -9.54
N THR A 18 6.67 -8.66 -9.90
CA THR A 18 6.31 -8.36 -11.29
C THR A 18 6.35 -6.85 -11.50
N GLU A 19 6.84 -6.45 -12.67
CA GLU A 19 6.76 -5.09 -13.19
C GLU A 19 5.79 -5.00 -14.38
N ASP A 20 5.07 -6.10 -14.65
CA ASP A 20 4.07 -6.18 -15.70
C ASP A 20 2.84 -5.33 -15.33
N ASP A 21 2.59 -4.28 -16.11
CA ASP A 21 1.43 -3.39 -15.97
C ASP A 21 0.26 -3.78 -16.88
N THR A 22 0.38 -4.92 -17.57
CA THR A 22 -0.64 -5.42 -18.49
C THR A 22 -1.86 -5.93 -17.74
N LEU A 23 -3.04 -5.47 -18.15
CA LEU A 23 -4.28 -6.02 -17.65
C LEU A 23 -4.49 -7.43 -18.19
N ARG A 24 -4.55 -8.44 -17.31
CA ARG A 24 -4.66 -9.85 -17.70
C ARG A 24 -6.11 -10.33 -17.54
N PRO A 25 -6.82 -10.66 -18.64
CA PRO A 25 -8.22 -11.13 -18.56
C PRO A 25 -8.40 -12.38 -17.68
N VAL A 26 -7.38 -13.25 -17.61
CA VAL A 26 -7.38 -14.44 -16.75
C VAL A 26 -7.55 -14.10 -15.25
N GLU A 27 -7.04 -12.96 -14.79
CA GLU A 27 -7.19 -12.56 -13.39
C GLU A 27 -8.64 -12.18 -13.07
N ASN A 28 -9.38 -11.62 -14.03
CA ASN A 28 -10.80 -11.34 -13.87
C ASN A 28 -11.60 -12.62 -13.68
N VAL A 29 -11.26 -13.68 -14.41
CA VAL A 29 -11.90 -15.01 -14.27
C VAL A 29 -11.67 -15.55 -12.87
N ILE A 30 -10.41 -15.57 -12.42
CA ILE A 30 -10.02 -16.05 -11.09
C ILE A 30 -10.77 -15.27 -9.99
N MET A 31 -10.86 -13.94 -10.10
CA MET A 31 -11.56 -13.11 -9.12
C MET A 31 -13.08 -13.38 -9.08
N LEU A 32 -13.71 -13.60 -10.23
CA LEU A 32 -15.14 -13.94 -10.29
C LEU A 32 -15.41 -15.34 -9.72
N ASP A 33 -14.52 -16.30 -9.96
CA ASP A 33 -14.61 -17.63 -9.35
C ASP A 33 -14.46 -17.57 -7.83
N HIS A 34 -13.52 -16.76 -7.31
CA HIS A 34 -13.41 -16.50 -5.87
C HIS A 34 -14.69 -15.90 -5.30
N LEU A 35 -15.27 -14.90 -5.96
CA LEU A 35 -16.51 -14.27 -5.52
C LEU A 35 -17.67 -15.27 -5.48
N LYS A 36 -17.80 -16.11 -6.52
CA LYS A 36 -18.79 -17.20 -6.58
C LYS A 36 -18.64 -18.19 -5.42
N ASN A 37 -17.40 -18.48 -5.01
CA ASN A 37 -17.14 -19.36 -3.87
C ASN A 37 -17.48 -18.70 -2.53
N TRP A 38 -17.30 -17.39 -2.39
CA TRP A 38 -17.59 -16.66 -1.15
C TRP A 38 -19.07 -16.28 -0.98
N VAL A 39 -19.74 -15.95 -2.08
CA VAL A 39 -21.15 -15.53 -2.08
C VAL A 39 -21.89 -16.21 -3.24
N PRO A 40 -22.27 -17.49 -3.09
CA PRO A 40 -22.83 -18.28 -4.18
C PRO A 40 -24.15 -17.74 -4.76
N GLU A 41 -24.90 -16.95 -3.98
CA GLU A 41 -26.13 -16.31 -4.49
C GLU A 41 -25.86 -15.18 -5.49
N LEU A 42 -24.67 -14.58 -5.44
CA LEU A 42 -24.27 -13.52 -6.35
C LEU A 42 -23.67 -14.12 -7.63
N ARG A 43 -24.46 -14.11 -8.71
CA ARG A 43 -23.99 -14.51 -10.04
C ARG A 43 -23.62 -13.29 -10.86
N PHE A 44 -22.32 -13.11 -11.07
CA PHE A 44 -21.78 -12.12 -12.00
C PHE A 44 -21.21 -12.84 -13.22
N PRO A 45 -21.88 -12.78 -14.37
CA PRO A 45 -21.38 -13.43 -15.57
C PRO A 45 -20.21 -12.63 -16.17
N HIS A 46 -19.32 -13.29 -16.91
CA HIS A 46 -18.07 -12.69 -17.38
C HIS A 46 -18.31 -11.51 -18.34
N GLU A 47 -19.41 -11.51 -19.10
CA GLU A 47 -19.81 -10.40 -19.97
C GLU A 47 -20.09 -9.09 -19.22
N ASN A 48 -20.29 -9.13 -17.90
CA ASN A 48 -20.52 -7.94 -17.08
C ASN A 48 -19.21 -7.27 -16.64
N VAL A 49 -18.04 -7.81 -17.01
CA VAL A 49 -16.75 -7.18 -16.75
C VAL A 49 -16.55 -6.03 -17.74
N VAL A 50 -16.82 -4.81 -17.29
CA VAL A 50 -16.72 -3.59 -18.10
C VAL A 50 -15.31 -2.98 -18.16
N GLY A 51 -14.39 -3.46 -17.33
CA GLY A 51 -13.00 -2.97 -17.30
C GLY A 51 -12.20 -3.46 -16.10
N GLY A 52 -10.97 -2.97 -15.98
CA GLY A 52 -10.05 -3.29 -14.90
C GLY A 52 -8.91 -2.28 -14.79
N ARG A 53 -8.14 -2.38 -13.70
CA ARG A 53 -6.95 -1.55 -13.47
C ARG A 53 -5.85 -2.41 -12.88
N VAL A 54 -4.63 -2.17 -13.36
CA VAL A 54 -3.40 -2.69 -12.76
C VAL A 54 -2.75 -1.57 -11.95
N GLY A 55 -2.12 -1.92 -10.85
CA GLY A 55 -1.43 -0.95 -10.00
C GLY A 55 -0.40 -1.61 -9.11
N PHE A 56 0.74 -0.95 -8.97
CA PHE A 56 1.84 -1.41 -8.15
C PHE A 56 1.71 -0.89 -6.73
N ARG A 57 1.97 -1.76 -5.76
CA ARG A 57 1.96 -1.41 -4.34
C ARG A 57 3.39 -1.41 -3.83
N THR A 58 3.84 -0.28 -3.29
CA THR A 58 5.05 -0.25 -2.46
C THR A 58 4.67 -0.80 -1.08
N SER A 59 5.30 -1.88 -0.65
CA SER A 59 5.04 -2.49 0.66
C SER A 59 6.34 -2.87 1.35
N THR A 60 6.38 -2.75 2.66
CA THR A 60 7.48 -3.27 3.48
C THR A 60 7.20 -4.70 3.93
N ARG A 61 8.25 -5.40 4.38
CA ARG A 61 8.15 -6.76 4.93
C ARG A 61 7.26 -6.85 6.18
N ASP A 62 7.31 -5.83 7.04
CA ASP A 62 6.50 -5.74 8.25
C ASP A 62 5.09 -5.16 8.00
N ARG A 63 4.77 -4.82 6.74
CA ARG A 63 3.50 -4.24 6.30
C ARG A 63 3.15 -2.90 6.95
N LEU A 64 4.12 -2.21 7.55
CA LEU A 64 4.01 -0.84 8.06
C LEU A 64 4.65 0.16 7.09
N PRO A 65 4.08 1.33 6.86
CA PRO A 65 4.68 2.33 5.98
C PRO A 65 6.02 2.86 6.54
N ILE A 66 6.79 3.51 5.68
CA ILE A 66 8.03 4.21 6.02
C ILE A 66 7.73 5.71 5.96
N VAL A 67 7.74 6.34 7.13
CA VAL A 67 7.38 7.76 7.32
C VAL A 67 8.41 8.43 8.22
N GLY A 68 9.16 9.40 7.69
CA GLY A 68 10.15 10.17 8.44
C GLY A 68 11.50 10.33 7.73
N SER A 69 12.50 10.79 8.46
CA SER A 69 13.83 11.08 7.91
C SER A 69 14.56 9.82 7.44
N LEU A 70 15.09 9.89 6.22
CA LEU A 70 15.98 8.90 5.59
C LEU A 70 17.46 9.30 5.72
N GLY A 71 17.76 10.40 6.43
CA GLY A 71 19.09 10.98 6.54
C GLY A 71 19.24 12.27 5.72
N ALA A 72 20.47 12.57 5.30
CA ALA A 72 20.79 13.74 4.50
C ALA A 72 21.45 13.33 3.18
N LEU A 73 21.17 14.10 2.13
CA LEU A 73 21.85 14.01 0.84
C LEU A 73 23.29 14.54 0.96
N PRO A 74 24.19 14.26 -0.01
CA PRO A 74 25.57 14.73 0.01
C PRO A 74 25.71 16.26 0.09
N ASP A 75 24.72 17.01 -0.38
CA ASP A 75 24.66 18.47 -0.33
C ASP A 75 24.07 19.03 0.99
N GLY A 76 23.80 18.16 1.97
CA GLY A 76 23.29 18.53 3.29
C GLY A 76 21.77 18.68 3.36
N ARG A 77 21.03 18.55 2.25
CA ARG A 77 19.55 18.58 2.30
C ARG A 77 18.99 17.35 3.00
N ALA A 78 18.02 17.54 3.87
CA ALA A 78 17.32 16.44 4.53
C ALA A 78 16.46 15.66 3.52
N LEU A 79 16.48 14.34 3.62
CA LEU A 79 15.68 13.42 2.81
C LEU A 79 14.62 12.77 3.69
N TYR A 80 13.36 12.72 3.20
CA TYR A 80 12.25 12.13 3.92
C TYR A 80 11.56 11.05 3.07
N GLY A 81 11.12 9.99 3.74
CA GLY A 81 10.32 8.92 3.15
C GLY A 81 8.86 9.08 3.53
N PHE A 82 7.98 8.87 2.55
CA PHE A 82 6.54 8.74 2.73
C PHE A 82 6.01 7.67 1.77
N VAL A 83 6.34 6.41 2.06
CA VAL A 83 6.18 5.29 1.12
C VAL A 83 5.78 4.00 1.85
N GLY A 84 5.51 2.92 1.11
CA GLY A 84 5.36 1.59 1.71
C GLY A 84 3.95 1.27 2.24
N PHE A 85 2.93 2.02 1.82
CA PHE A 85 1.56 1.91 2.34
C PHE A 85 0.79 0.63 1.93
N GLY A 86 1.33 -0.17 1.02
CA GLY A 86 0.71 -1.40 0.55
C GLY A 86 -0.72 -1.19 0.04
N SER A 87 -1.64 -2.09 0.42
CA SER A 87 -3.07 -2.01 0.08
C SER A 87 -3.89 -1.15 1.06
N ARG A 88 -3.26 -0.51 2.06
CA ARG A 88 -3.92 0.21 3.17
C ARG A 88 -3.57 1.70 3.20
N GLY A 89 -3.18 2.25 2.06
CA GLY A 89 -2.84 3.68 1.94
C GLY A 89 -4.00 4.58 2.30
N LEU A 90 -5.19 4.33 1.74
CA LEU A 90 -6.37 5.17 1.99
C LEU A 90 -6.72 5.33 3.48
N THR A 91 -6.45 4.33 4.30
CA THR A 91 -6.76 4.37 5.74
C THR A 91 -5.66 5.01 6.58
N SER A 92 -4.40 4.99 6.13
CA SER A 92 -3.24 5.36 6.95
C SER A 92 -2.54 6.64 6.50
N ILE A 93 -2.62 6.98 5.21
CA ILE A 93 -2.02 8.18 4.62
C ILE A 93 -2.47 9.46 5.32
N PRO A 94 -3.77 9.72 5.61
CA PRO A 94 -4.19 10.99 6.20
C PRO A 94 -3.50 11.29 7.55
N LEU A 95 -3.53 10.32 8.47
CA LEU A 95 -2.91 10.47 9.79
C LEU A 95 -1.39 10.54 9.72
N LEU A 96 -0.78 9.77 8.81
CA LEU A 96 0.68 9.74 8.67
C LEU A 96 1.24 10.95 7.93
N ALA A 97 0.45 11.56 7.04
CA ALA A 97 0.80 12.83 6.42
C ALA A 97 0.87 13.92 7.50
N GLU A 98 -0.13 13.98 8.38
CA GLU A 98 -0.13 14.90 9.53
C GLU A 98 1.08 14.64 10.45
N GLN A 99 1.39 13.38 10.75
CA GLN A 99 2.58 13.01 11.52
C GLN A 99 3.89 13.54 10.89
N LEU A 100 4.04 13.40 9.57
CA LEU A 100 5.24 13.87 8.87
C LEU A 100 5.31 15.40 8.85
N VAL A 101 4.21 16.07 8.48
CA VAL A 101 4.15 17.54 8.40
C VAL A 101 4.36 18.16 9.78
N SER A 102 3.70 17.64 10.82
CA SER A 102 3.92 18.11 12.20
C SER A 102 5.38 17.94 12.63
N SER A 103 6.04 16.84 12.26
CA SER A 103 7.48 16.66 12.53
C SER A 103 8.36 17.67 11.79
N LEU A 104 8.02 18.03 10.55
CA LEU A 104 8.77 19.00 9.74
C LEU A 104 8.62 20.43 10.27
N LEU A 105 7.43 20.78 10.74
CA LEU A 105 7.08 22.11 11.25
C LEU A 105 7.33 22.26 12.77
N GLN A 106 7.86 21.23 13.43
CA GLN A 106 8.08 21.22 14.89
C GLN A 106 6.79 21.43 15.70
N HIS A 107 5.68 20.89 15.20
CA HIS A 107 4.39 20.88 15.88
C HIS A 107 4.24 19.63 16.78
N PRO A 108 3.28 19.64 17.73
CA PRO A 108 2.92 18.45 18.49
C PRO A 108 2.57 17.27 17.58
N LEU A 109 3.15 16.10 17.85
CA LEU A 109 2.99 14.91 17.01
C LEU A 109 1.66 14.19 17.34
N PRO A 110 0.84 13.84 16.33
CA PRO A 110 -0.45 13.18 16.55
C PRO A 110 -0.35 11.72 16.98
N LEU A 111 0.80 11.06 16.74
CA LEU A 111 1.02 9.67 17.13
C LEU A 111 1.76 9.54 18.47
N PRO A 112 1.43 8.53 19.29
CA PRO A 112 2.26 8.16 20.44
C PRO A 112 3.60 7.57 20.00
N LEU A 113 4.63 7.71 20.85
CA LEU A 113 6.00 7.33 20.54
C LEU A 113 6.18 5.89 19.99
N PRO A 114 5.47 4.85 20.48
CA PRO A 114 5.60 3.50 19.90
C PRO A 114 5.21 3.46 18.43
N LEU A 115 4.15 4.17 18.02
CA LEU A 115 3.70 4.21 16.63
C LEU A 115 4.64 5.05 15.76
N GLN A 116 5.17 6.15 16.29
CA GLN A 116 6.21 6.93 15.59
C GLN A 116 7.42 6.05 15.27
N LYS A 117 7.91 5.27 16.24
CA LYS A 117 9.02 4.32 16.05
C LYS A 117 8.67 3.22 15.05
N ALA A 118 7.42 2.72 15.08
CA ALA A 118 6.96 1.66 14.21
C ALA A 118 6.86 2.06 12.72
N VAL A 119 6.64 3.35 12.43
CA VAL A 119 6.62 3.86 11.04
C VAL A 119 7.93 4.53 10.62
N SER A 120 8.80 4.86 11.57
CA SER A 120 10.11 5.46 11.29
C SER A 120 10.96 4.58 10.38
N PRO A 121 11.74 5.17 9.44
CA PRO A 121 12.70 4.41 8.63
C PRO A 121 13.78 3.72 9.46
N VAL A 122 14.15 4.32 10.61
CA VAL A 122 15.21 3.83 11.50
C VAL A 122 14.88 2.46 12.11
N ARG A 123 13.62 2.03 12.09
CA ARG A 123 13.22 0.71 12.63
C ARG A 123 13.93 -0.47 11.96
N PHE A 124 14.47 -0.29 10.75
CA PHE A 124 15.26 -1.29 10.06
C PHE A 124 16.77 -1.19 10.31
N ALA A 125 17.25 -0.12 10.96
CA ALA A 125 18.68 0.11 11.18
C ALA A 125 19.35 -0.94 12.08
N ASN A 126 18.56 -1.62 12.93
CA ASN A 126 19.05 -2.65 13.86
C ASN A 126 18.82 -4.09 13.40
N THR A 127 18.25 -4.31 12.19
CA THR A 127 18.19 -5.66 11.64
C THR A 127 19.54 -6.02 11.06
N LYS A 128 20.42 -6.62 11.88
CA LYS A 128 21.62 -7.28 11.38
C LYS A 128 21.20 -8.34 10.35
N ARG A 129 21.41 -8.06 9.06
CA ARG A 129 21.48 -9.09 8.03
C ARG A 129 22.58 -8.73 7.03
N PRO A 130 23.39 -9.71 6.60
CA PRO A 130 24.36 -9.48 5.54
C PRO A 130 23.62 -9.09 4.27
N LEU A 131 24.21 -8.19 3.49
CA LEU A 131 23.84 -8.00 2.09
C LEU A 131 23.87 -9.39 1.44
N ALA A 132 22.74 -9.81 0.87
CA ALA A 132 22.72 -11.03 0.08
C ALA A 132 23.55 -10.78 -1.17
N GLU A 133 24.53 -11.66 -1.40
CA GLU A 133 25.30 -11.78 -2.65
C GLU A 133 24.40 -12.10 -3.84
#